data_AF-A0A0C2FEK9-F1
#
_entry.id   AF-A0A0C2FEK9-F1
#
_cell.length_a   1.000
_cell.length_b   1.000
_cell.length_c   1.000
_cell.angle_alpha   90.00
_cell.angle_beta   90.00
_cell.angle_gamma   90.00
#
_symmetry.space_group_name_H-M   'P 1'
#
loop_
_entity.id
_entity.type
_entity.pdbx_description
1 polymer ?
#
loop_
_entity_poly.entity_id
_entity_poly.type
_entity_poly.pdbx_seq_one_letter_code
_entity_poly.pdbx_strand_id
1 'polypeptide(L)'
;MIVDFAVLRRDNPFECGLRALPVFYLVCIAFNVLMVTWDGSRLLHFNEIPVWGAVIISVGCGFIAAMFVQFFLKPRINRKIQDEMVSKPKVQSVIVNSDLETDKYIVGKEVKDVESGGCTTKVRSFFEWLLPDKNRVEDERTIKLFSTIQVFTACFAGFAHGANDVSNAIAPLTALVAIYKDKNARQEEDVPIYILLYGVLAICVGLWTLGHRVIRTVGTNMSEINPATGFTIEFGAAMTALISSKLGLPISTTHCLVGSVVAVGVVKSRESIKWSIFRNIVISWVVTLPVAGLISAGMMLLLKLAL
;
A
#
# COMPACT_ATOMS: atom_id res chain seq x y z
N MET A 1 12.97 -3.99 -2.69
CA MET A 1 14.18 -4.57 -3.32
C MET A 1 14.16 -4.37 -4.84
N ILE A 2 13.12 -4.80 -5.55
CA ILE A 2 13.04 -4.63 -7.02
C ILE A 2 13.14 -3.17 -7.46
N VAL A 3 12.35 -2.27 -6.86
CA VAL A 3 12.41 -0.82 -7.13
C VAL A 3 13.80 -0.25 -6.81
N ASP A 4 14.45 -0.79 -5.77
CA ASP A 4 15.78 -0.36 -5.35
C ASP A 4 16.83 -0.70 -6.42
N PHE A 5 16.91 -1.96 -6.84
CA PHE A 5 17.85 -2.41 -7.87
C PHE A 5 17.56 -1.89 -9.28
N ALA A 6 16.28 -1.83 -9.66
CA ALA A 6 15.89 -1.51 -11.02
C ALA A 6 15.99 -0.01 -11.33
N VAL A 7 15.66 0.84 -10.35
CA VAL A 7 15.53 2.29 -10.56
C VAL A 7 16.50 3.06 -9.67
N LEU A 8 16.48 2.79 -8.38
CA LEU A 8 17.13 3.65 -7.40
C LEU A 8 18.66 3.49 -7.45
N ARG A 9 19.25 2.30 -7.42
CA ARG A 9 20.71 2.10 -7.43
C ARG A 9 21.45 2.49 -8.71
N ARG A 10 20.75 2.88 -9.77
CA ARG A 10 21.37 3.20 -11.06
C ARG A 10 21.95 4.62 -11.06
N ASP A 11 22.96 4.84 -11.89
CA ASP A 11 23.68 6.12 -11.99
C ASP A 11 22.76 7.30 -12.35
N ASN A 12 21.66 7.03 -13.07
CA ASN A 12 20.61 7.99 -13.40
C ASN A 12 19.22 7.50 -12.97
N PRO A 13 18.83 7.70 -11.70
CA PRO A 13 17.58 7.16 -11.14
C PRO A 13 16.33 7.75 -11.79
N PHE A 14 16.39 9.02 -12.18
CA PHE A 14 15.29 9.71 -12.85
C PHE A 14 14.95 9.07 -14.20
N GLU A 15 15.96 8.92 -15.08
CA GLU A 15 15.80 8.28 -16.39
C GLU A 15 15.42 6.80 -16.28
N CYS A 16 15.99 6.09 -15.31
CA CYS A 16 15.63 4.70 -15.05
C CYS A 16 14.18 4.58 -14.56
N GLY A 17 13.73 5.48 -13.69
CA GLY A 17 12.34 5.53 -13.23
C GLY A 17 11.38 5.86 -14.37
N LEU A 18 11.77 6.79 -15.24
CA LEU A 18 11.01 7.19 -16.41
C LEU A 18 10.87 6.03 -17.42
N ARG A 19 11.89 5.17 -17.51
CA ARG A 19 11.89 3.95 -18.33
C ARG A 19 11.08 2.80 -17.70
N ALA A 20 11.10 2.68 -16.37
CA ALA A 20 10.34 1.68 -15.64
C ALA A 20 8.84 2.01 -15.53
N LEU A 21 8.45 3.26 -15.79
CA LEU A 21 7.09 3.79 -15.65
C LEU A 21 6.01 2.95 -16.38
N PRO A 22 6.16 2.59 -17.67
CA PRO A 22 5.18 1.77 -18.38
C PRO A 22 5.04 0.38 -17.75
N VAL A 23 6.12 -0.19 -17.23
CA VAL A 23 6.13 -1.52 -16.60
C VAL A 23 5.36 -1.50 -15.28
N PHE A 24 5.58 -0.48 -14.45
CA PHE A 24 4.81 -0.34 -13.19
C PHE A 24 3.32 -0.18 -13.47
N TYR A 25 2.95 0.65 -14.44
CA TYR A 25 1.54 0.83 -14.81
C TYR A 25 0.94 -0.43 -15.42
N LEU A 26 1.69 -1.15 -16.25
CA LEU A 26 1.26 -2.44 -16.80
C LEU A 26 0.91 -3.41 -15.67
N VAL A 27 1.82 -3.59 -14.72
CA VAL A 27 1.64 -4.54 -13.62
C VAL A 27 0.47 -4.11 -12.73
N CYS A 28 0.37 -2.82 -12.36
CA CYS A 28 -0.73 -2.34 -11.52
C CYS A 28 -2.08 -2.46 -12.21
N ILE A 29 -2.21 -2.06 -13.47
CA ILE A 29 -3.49 -2.15 -14.20
C ILE A 29 -3.84 -3.59 -14.48
N ALA A 30 -2.90 -4.42 -14.95
CA ALA A 30 -3.16 -5.83 -15.15
C ALA A 30 -3.62 -6.48 -13.85
N PHE A 31 -2.96 -6.19 -12.72
CA PHE A 31 -3.37 -6.72 -11.42
C PHE A 31 -4.80 -6.31 -11.03
N ASN A 32 -5.16 -5.03 -11.19
CA ASN A 32 -6.50 -4.55 -10.81
C ASN A 32 -7.59 -5.05 -11.75
N VAL A 33 -7.32 -5.06 -13.06
CA VAL A 33 -8.26 -5.61 -14.04
C VAL A 33 -8.46 -7.09 -13.79
N LEU A 34 -7.40 -7.84 -13.48
CA LEU A 34 -7.50 -9.25 -13.11
C LEU A 34 -8.36 -9.45 -11.86
N MET A 35 -8.22 -8.60 -10.84
CA MET A 35 -9.05 -8.65 -9.64
C MET A 35 -10.54 -8.40 -9.96
N VAL A 36 -10.84 -7.52 -10.92
CA VAL A 36 -12.22 -7.19 -11.31
C VAL A 36 -12.84 -8.26 -12.20
N THR A 37 -12.06 -8.85 -13.10
CA THR A 37 -12.57 -9.81 -14.10
C THR A 37 -12.60 -11.23 -13.58
N TRP A 38 -11.67 -11.62 -12.70
CA TRP A 38 -11.61 -12.98 -12.17
C TRP A 38 -12.59 -13.15 -10.99
N ASP A 39 -13.61 -13.99 -11.17
CA ASP A 39 -14.73 -14.18 -10.22
C ASP A 39 -15.43 -12.84 -9.93
N GLY A 40 -15.50 -12.01 -10.97
CA GLY A 40 -16.06 -10.67 -10.92
C GLY A 40 -17.57 -10.66 -10.75
N SER A 41 -18.14 -9.47 -10.78
CA SER A 41 -19.58 -9.26 -10.56
C SER A 41 -20.44 -10.11 -11.51
N ARG A 42 -21.42 -10.82 -10.93
CA ARG A 42 -22.48 -11.54 -11.66
C ARG A 42 -23.34 -10.61 -12.52
N LEU A 43 -23.49 -9.34 -12.11
CA LEU A 43 -24.23 -8.31 -12.86
C LEU A 43 -23.59 -7.97 -14.22
N LEU A 44 -22.26 -8.04 -14.32
CA LEU A 44 -21.55 -7.81 -15.59
C LEU A 44 -21.24 -9.12 -16.34
N HIS A 45 -21.77 -10.26 -15.88
CA HIS A 45 -21.43 -11.60 -16.39
C HIS A 45 -19.92 -11.90 -16.38
N PHE A 46 -19.13 -11.19 -15.55
CA PHE A 46 -17.69 -11.46 -15.41
C PHE A 46 -17.40 -12.81 -14.76
N ASN A 47 -18.38 -13.36 -14.03
CA ASN A 47 -18.32 -14.70 -13.46
C ASN A 47 -18.32 -15.83 -14.51
N GLU A 48 -18.70 -15.54 -15.77
CA GLU A 48 -18.69 -16.53 -16.85
C GLU A 48 -17.35 -16.57 -17.59
N ILE A 49 -16.46 -15.60 -17.33
CA ILE A 49 -15.18 -15.50 -18.01
C ILE A 49 -14.22 -16.55 -17.43
N PRO A 50 -13.71 -17.47 -18.24
CA PRO A 50 -12.77 -18.47 -17.75
C PRO A 50 -11.43 -17.81 -17.41
N VAL A 51 -10.70 -18.36 -16.44
CA VAL A 51 -9.49 -17.77 -15.84
C VAL A 51 -8.47 -17.25 -16.88
N TRP A 52 -8.16 -18.06 -17.89
CA TRP A 52 -7.28 -17.67 -19.00
C TRP A 52 -7.78 -16.42 -19.77
N GLY A 53 -9.10 -16.28 -19.96
CA GLY A 53 -9.72 -15.09 -20.55
C GLY A 53 -9.54 -13.85 -19.67
N ALA A 54 -9.74 -13.98 -18.36
CA ALA A 54 -9.51 -12.89 -17.40
C ALA A 54 -8.04 -12.44 -17.42
N VAL A 55 -7.09 -13.38 -17.49
CA VAL A 55 -5.66 -13.08 -17.63
C VAL A 55 -5.38 -12.36 -18.94
N ILE A 56 -5.89 -12.82 -20.07
CA ILE A 56 -5.69 -12.17 -21.37
C ILE A 56 -6.24 -10.74 -21.38
N ILE A 57 -7.45 -10.53 -20.88
CA ILE A 57 -8.07 -9.21 -20.78
C ILE A 57 -7.21 -8.30 -19.89
N SER A 58 -6.76 -8.80 -18.74
CA SER A 58 -5.96 -8.03 -17.80
C SER A 58 -4.61 -7.61 -18.38
N VAL A 59 -3.90 -8.52 -19.04
CA VAL A 59 -2.62 -8.27 -19.70
C VAL A 59 -2.82 -7.33 -20.87
N GLY A 60 -3.87 -7.51 -21.68
CA GLY A 60 -4.23 -6.64 -22.79
C GLY A 60 -4.49 -5.20 -22.34
N CYS A 61 -5.33 -5.00 -21.32
CA CYS A 61 -5.57 -3.68 -20.71
C CYS A 61 -4.27 -3.09 -20.13
N GLY A 62 -3.44 -3.90 -19.48
CA GLY A 62 -2.13 -3.50 -18.97
C GLY A 62 -1.19 -3.01 -20.09
N PHE A 63 -1.13 -3.71 -21.23
CA PHE A 63 -0.33 -3.31 -22.38
C PHE A 63 -0.84 -2.01 -23.03
N ILE A 64 -2.15 -1.87 -23.20
CA ILE A 64 -2.76 -0.64 -23.73
C ILE A 64 -2.40 0.54 -22.83
N ALA A 65 -2.52 0.37 -21.51
CA ALA A 65 -2.14 1.38 -20.55
C ALA A 65 -0.64 1.69 -20.59
N ALA A 66 0.22 0.68 -20.71
CA ALA A 66 1.67 0.86 -20.83
C ALA A 66 2.04 1.66 -22.08
N MET A 67 1.40 1.38 -23.21
CA MET A 67 1.56 2.15 -24.45
C MET A 67 1.10 3.59 -24.27
N PHE A 68 -0.09 3.80 -23.69
CA PHE A 68 -0.58 5.14 -23.39
C PHE A 68 0.40 5.92 -22.50
N VAL A 69 0.92 5.27 -21.46
CA VAL A 69 1.91 5.84 -20.55
C VAL A 69 3.20 6.17 -21.30
N GLN A 70 3.68 5.29 -22.16
CA GLN A 70 4.92 5.49 -22.91
C GLN A 70 4.83 6.64 -23.91
N PHE A 71 3.71 6.78 -24.61
CA PHE A 71 3.55 7.78 -25.68
C PHE A 71 3.01 9.13 -25.19
N PHE A 72 2.14 9.16 -24.17
CA PHE A 72 1.48 10.39 -23.74
C PHE A 72 1.92 10.85 -22.35
N LEU A 73 1.97 9.93 -21.38
CA LEU A 73 2.18 10.30 -19.98
C LEU A 73 3.65 10.57 -19.69
N LYS A 74 4.56 9.73 -20.18
CA LYS A 74 6.01 9.88 -20.08
C LYS A 74 6.51 11.24 -20.58
N PRO A 75 6.20 11.69 -21.81
CA PRO A 75 6.65 13.00 -22.27
C PRO A 75 6.03 14.15 -21.48
N ARG A 76 4.77 14.03 -21.05
CA ARG A 76 4.11 15.04 -20.21
C ARG A 76 4.73 15.15 -18.82
N ILE A 77 4.98 14.02 -18.16
CA ILE A 77 5.61 13.99 -16.82
C ILE A 77 7.02 14.56 -16.91
N ASN A 78 7.81 14.16 -17.91
CA ASN A 78 9.16 14.68 -18.09
C ASN A 78 9.14 16.20 -18.27
N ARG A 79 8.28 16.70 -19.17
CA ARG A 79 8.12 18.15 -19.39
C ARG A 79 7.67 18.87 -18.13
N LYS A 80 6.66 18.36 -17.42
CA LYS A 80 6.15 18.99 -16.19
C LYS A 80 7.20 19.06 -15.09
N ILE A 81 7.96 17.98 -14.88
CA ILE A 81 9.03 17.96 -13.87
C ILE A 81 10.14 18.94 -14.25
N GLN A 82 10.53 19.00 -15.52
CA GLN A 82 11.51 19.97 -16.01
C GLN A 82 11.02 21.41 -15.83
N ASP A 83 9.78 21.72 -16.21
CA ASP A 83 9.16 23.05 -16.06
C ASP A 83 9.08 23.47 -14.56
N GLU A 84 8.78 22.53 -13.67
CA GLU A 84 8.80 22.78 -12.21
C GLU A 84 10.21 23.01 -11.66
N MET A 85 11.24 22.41 -12.26
CA MET A 85 12.63 22.64 -11.85
C MET A 85 13.18 23.97 -12.37
N VAL A 86 12.70 24.42 -13.53
CA VAL A 86 13.06 25.73 -14.10
C VAL A 86 12.33 26.87 -13.38
N SER A 87 11.08 26.67 -12.95
CA SER A 87 10.28 27.71 -12.28
C SER A 87 10.62 27.93 -10.81
N LYS A 88 11.26 26.98 -10.12
CA LYS A 88 11.88 27.23 -8.80
C LYS A 88 13.28 27.85 -9.00
N PRO A 89 13.50 29.16 -8.76
CA PRO A 89 14.86 29.66 -8.65
C PRO A 89 15.57 28.92 -7.50
N LYS A 90 16.87 28.62 -7.66
CA LYS A 90 17.75 28.12 -6.58
C LYS A 90 17.82 29.16 -5.45
N VAL A 91 16.81 29.20 -4.59
CA VAL A 91 16.84 29.92 -3.31
C VAL A 91 16.30 28.99 -2.25
N GLN A 92 17.12 28.00 -1.90
CA GLN A 92 17.16 27.45 -0.55
C GLN A 92 18.57 26.89 -0.29
N SER A 93 19.59 27.69 -0.58
CA SER A 93 20.79 27.68 0.25
C SER A 93 20.35 28.20 1.61
N VAL A 94 19.84 27.30 2.47
CA VAL A 94 19.74 27.60 3.88
C VAL A 94 21.14 27.93 4.32
N ILE A 95 21.33 29.20 4.65
CA ILE A 95 22.40 29.69 5.50
C ILE A 95 22.32 28.83 6.76
N VAL A 96 23.11 27.76 6.80
CA VAL A 96 23.50 27.16 8.07
C VAL A 96 24.49 28.17 8.62
N ASN A 97 24.00 29.02 9.52
CA ASN A 97 24.87 29.85 10.33
C ASN A 97 25.95 28.93 10.90
N SER A 98 27.17 29.28 10.55
CA SER A 98 28.38 28.83 11.18
C SER A 98 28.38 29.37 12.62
N ASP A 99 27.67 28.68 13.51
CA ASP A 99 27.95 28.76 14.93
C ASP A 99 28.95 27.65 15.24
N LEU A 100 30.21 28.07 15.22
CA LEU A 100 31.34 27.38 15.82
C LEU A 100 31.06 27.18 17.31
N GLU A 101 30.78 25.95 17.72
CA GLU A 101 31.41 25.37 18.90
C GLU A 101 31.88 23.96 18.57
N THR A 102 33.15 23.90 18.16
CA THR A 102 34.00 22.72 18.25
C THR A 102 33.97 22.19 19.67
N ASP A 103 33.34 21.04 19.88
CA ASP A 103 33.63 20.21 21.04
C ASP A 103 34.38 18.93 20.67
N LYS A 104 35.42 18.73 21.47
CA LYS A 104 36.56 17.84 21.28
C LYS A 104 36.19 16.36 21.42
N TYR A 105 36.83 15.55 20.57
CA TYR A 105 37.56 14.30 20.83
C TYR A 105 37.09 13.29 21.90
N ILE A 106 37.44 12.02 21.60
CA ILE A 106 37.46 10.78 22.42
C ILE A 106 36.24 9.89 22.06
N VAL A 107 36.37 8.74 21.39
CA VAL A 107 37.26 7.60 21.64
C VAL A 107 37.57 6.88 20.33
N GLY A 108 38.87 6.77 20.01
CA GLY A 108 39.35 5.71 19.15
C GLY A 108 39.08 4.36 19.83
N LYS A 109 38.38 3.47 19.14
CA LYS A 109 38.38 2.06 19.48
C LYS A 109 38.76 1.29 18.23
N GLU A 110 40.01 0.85 18.20
CA GLU A 110 40.47 -0.22 17.32
C GLU A 110 39.46 -1.37 17.41
N VAL A 111 38.80 -1.64 16.30
CA VAL A 111 38.06 -2.89 16.14
C VAL A 111 39.12 -3.95 15.88
N LYS A 112 39.42 -4.76 16.91
CA LYS A 112 40.19 -5.98 16.74
C LYS A 112 39.49 -6.85 15.69
N ASP A 113 40.20 -7.13 14.60
CA ASP A 113 39.84 -8.15 13.64
C ASP A 113 39.75 -9.49 14.36
N VAL A 114 38.51 -9.93 14.62
CA VAL A 114 38.23 -11.30 15.00
C VAL A 114 38.02 -12.07 13.69
N GLU A 115 39.02 -12.86 13.33
CA GLU A 115 38.91 -13.90 12.31
C GLU A 115 37.71 -14.81 12.64
N SER A 116 36.61 -14.65 11.90
CA SER A 116 35.46 -15.54 12.02
C SER A 116 34.90 -15.89 10.64
N GLY A 117 35.51 -16.92 10.05
CA GLY A 117 34.89 -17.81 9.06
C GLY A 117 34.44 -17.19 7.74
N GLY A 118 35.07 -17.58 6.63
CA GLY A 118 34.75 -17.11 5.27
C GLY A 118 33.32 -17.34 4.77
N CYS A 119 32.48 -18.07 5.50
CA CYS A 119 31.05 -18.20 5.22
C CYS A 119 30.25 -16.97 5.71
N THR A 120 30.55 -16.48 6.92
CA THR A 120 29.88 -15.33 7.54
C THR A 120 30.12 -14.04 6.77
N THR A 121 31.33 -13.86 6.23
CA THR A 121 31.71 -12.67 5.45
C THR A 121 31.00 -12.61 4.10
N LYS A 122 30.87 -13.75 3.39
CA LYS A 122 30.12 -13.81 2.11
C LYS A 122 28.63 -13.56 2.30
N VAL A 123 28.06 -14.13 3.37
CA VAL A 123 26.65 -13.91 3.71
C VAL A 123 26.42 -12.45 4.06
N ARG A 124 27.28 -11.86 4.91
CA ARG A 124 27.20 -10.44 5.26
C ARG A 124 27.35 -9.53 4.04
N SER A 125 28.33 -9.78 3.16
CA SER A 125 28.51 -9.00 1.93
C SER A 125 27.33 -9.16 0.97
N PHE A 126 26.72 -10.34 0.91
CA PHE A 126 25.51 -10.57 0.13
C PHE A 126 24.31 -9.79 0.69
N PHE A 127 24.11 -9.80 2.01
CA PHE A 127 23.04 -9.03 2.65
C PHE A 127 23.24 -7.52 2.52
N GLU A 128 24.48 -7.03 2.65
CA GLU A 128 24.82 -5.62 2.41
C GLU A 128 24.62 -5.24 0.93
N TRP A 129 24.97 -6.13 0.00
CA TRP A 129 24.67 -5.94 -1.42
C TRP A 129 23.16 -5.97 -1.71
N LEU A 130 22.40 -6.83 -1.04
CA LEU A 130 20.97 -6.99 -1.27
C LEU A 130 20.18 -5.80 -0.70
N LEU A 131 20.45 -5.40 0.55
CA LEU A 131 19.67 -4.39 1.27
C LEU A 131 19.90 -2.97 0.73
N PRO A 132 18.84 -2.14 0.58
CA PRO A 132 18.95 -0.78 0.09
C PRO A 132 19.96 0.05 0.89
N ASP A 133 20.71 0.91 0.19
CA ASP A 133 21.62 1.83 0.85
C ASP A 133 20.82 2.86 1.67
N LYS A 134 20.95 2.75 3.00
CA LYS A 134 20.28 3.64 3.96
C LYS A 134 20.81 5.06 3.88
N ASN A 135 22.04 5.27 3.39
CA ASN A 135 22.68 6.58 3.38
C ASN A 135 22.42 7.41 2.13
N ARG A 136 21.66 6.85 1.19
CA ARG A 136 21.41 7.47 -0.10
C ARG A 136 20.45 8.65 -0.01
N VAL A 137 20.89 9.80 -0.51
CA VAL A 137 20.05 10.98 -0.70
C VAL A 137 19.27 10.81 -2.01
N GLU A 138 17.95 10.87 -1.94
CA GLU A 138 17.08 10.74 -3.11
C GLU A 138 17.05 12.06 -3.90
N ASP A 139 17.24 11.98 -5.22
CA ASP A 139 17.17 13.13 -6.13
C ASP A 139 15.74 13.69 -6.20
N GLU A 140 15.58 15.03 -6.11
CA GLU A 140 14.27 15.69 -6.05
C GLU A 140 13.41 15.37 -7.29
N ARG A 141 14.03 15.23 -8.48
CA ARG A 141 13.30 14.79 -9.70
C ARG A 141 12.73 13.40 -9.57
N THR A 142 13.50 12.50 -8.96
CA THR A 142 13.12 11.11 -8.76
C THR A 142 11.97 11.01 -7.75
N ILE A 143 12.01 11.79 -6.67
CA ILE A 143 10.92 11.85 -5.69
C ILE A 143 9.62 12.36 -6.34
N LYS A 144 9.69 13.44 -7.13
CA LYS A 144 8.52 13.99 -7.85
C LYS A 144 7.94 13.00 -8.86
N LEU A 145 8.81 12.31 -9.59
CA LEU A 145 8.41 11.26 -10.52
C LEU A 145 7.65 10.14 -9.80
N PHE A 146 8.23 9.58 -8.74
CA PHE A 146 7.58 8.53 -7.96
C PHE A 146 6.32 9.02 -7.24
N SER A 147 6.24 10.28 -6.82
CA SER A 147 5.02 10.86 -6.24
C SER A 147 3.85 10.83 -7.22
N THR A 148 4.09 11.21 -8.47
CA THR A 148 3.05 11.17 -9.51
C THR A 148 2.57 9.73 -9.77
N ILE A 149 3.49 8.78 -9.80
CA ILE A 149 3.19 7.35 -9.98
C ILE A 149 2.41 6.82 -8.77
N GLN A 150 2.86 7.15 -7.56
CA GLN A 150 2.31 6.65 -6.31
C GLN A 150 0.87 7.12 -6.09
N VAL A 151 0.51 8.34 -6.51
CA VAL A 151 -0.90 8.80 -6.45
C VAL A 151 -1.80 7.88 -7.29
N PHE A 152 -1.35 7.48 -8.47
CA PHE A 152 -2.12 6.57 -9.32
C PHE A 152 -2.25 5.20 -8.67
N THR A 153 -1.16 4.64 -8.14
CA THR A 153 -1.19 3.32 -7.49
C THR A 153 -2.00 3.31 -6.21
N ALA A 154 -2.00 4.42 -5.46
CA ALA A 154 -2.83 4.60 -4.28
C ALA A 154 -4.32 4.58 -4.64
N CYS A 155 -4.73 5.16 -5.78
CA CYS A 155 -6.12 5.07 -6.25
C CYS A 155 -6.52 3.62 -6.55
N PHE A 156 -5.66 2.82 -7.18
CA PHE A 156 -5.93 1.40 -7.43
C PHE A 156 -5.97 0.57 -6.15
N ALA A 157 -4.99 0.77 -5.27
CA ALA A 157 -4.99 0.11 -3.98
C ALA A 157 -6.25 0.46 -3.18
N GLY A 158 -6.70 1.72 -3.23
CA GLY A 158 -7.94 2.20 -2.65
C GLY A 158 -9.18 1.53 -3.23
N PHE A 159 -9.23 1.31 -4.54
CA PHE A 159 -10.31 0.56 -5.19
C PHE A 159 -10.40 -0.89 -4.67
N ALA A 160 -9.27 -1.61 -4.65
CA ALA A 160 -9.21 -2.99 -4.16
C ALA A 160 -9.59 -3.09 -2.67
N HIS A 161 -9.13 -2.14 -1.85
CA HIS A 161 -9.51 -2.05 -0.44
C HIS A 161 -10.99 -1.76 -0.26
N GLY A 162 -11.51 -0.77 -0.99
CA GLY A 162 -12.92 -0.38 -0.93
C GLY A 162 -13.85 -1.53 -1.28
N ALA A 163 -13.52 -2.32 -2.31
CA ALA A 163 -14.30 -3.49 -2.69
C ALA A 163 -14.42 -4.52 -1.54
N ASN A 164 -13.33 -4.78 -0.83
CA ASN A 164 -13.30 -5.71 0.30
C ASN A 164 -14.04 -5.15 1.53
N ASP A 165 -13.83 -3.88 1.86
CA ASP A 165 -14.40 -3.27 3.07
C ASP A 165 -15.91 -3.03 2.94
N VAL A 166 -16.40 -2.75 1.72
CA VAL A 166 -17.83 -2.66 1.42
C VAL A 166 -18.53 -3.99 1.71
N SER A 167 -17.94 -5.13 1.33
CA SER A 167 -18.51 -6.46 1.60
C SER A 167 -18.65 -6.71 3.11
N ASN A 168 -17.60 -6.41 3.87
CA ASN A 168 -17.59 -6.59 5.33
C ASN A 168 -18.63 -5.72 6.05
N ALA A 169 -18.81 -4.47 5.61
CA ALA A 169 -19.75 -3.54 6.23
C ALA A 169 -21.21 -3.85 5.89
N ILE A 170 -21.48 -4.29 4.65
CA ILE A 170 -22.84 -4.48 4.15
C ILE A 170 -23.38 -5.88 4.45
N ALA A 171 -22.53 -6.91 4.61
CA ALA A 171 -22.98 -8.29 4.81
C ALA A 171 -24.08 -8.45 5.90
N PRO A 172 -23.98 -7.83 7.09
CA PRO A 172 -25.04 -7.91 8.11
C PRO A 172 -26.35 -7.25 7.66
N LEU A 173 -26.27 -6.11 6.95
CA LEU A 173 -27.44 -5.39 6.45
C LEU A 173 -28.15 -6.19 5.36
N THR A 174 -27.39 -6.79 4.43
CA THR A 174 -27.94 -7.68 3.41
C THR A 174 -28.62 -8.89 4.04
N ALA A 175 -27.99 -9.51 5.05
CA ALA A 175 -28.58 -10.63 5.77
C ALA A 175 -29.94 -10.25 6.40
N LEU A 176 -30.02 -9.08 7.02
CA LEU A 176 -31.26 -8.57 7.61
C LEU A 176 -32.37 -8.38 6.56
N VAL A 177 -32.03 -7.77 5.42
CA VAL A 177 -32.99 -7.54 4.33
C VAL A 177 -33.48 -8.84 3.71
N ALA A 178 -32.59 -9.82 3.52
CA ALA A 178 -32.95 -11.16 3.02
C ALA A 178 -33.91 -11.88 3.98
N ILE A 179 -33.61 -11.87 5.29
CA ILE A 179 -34.50 -12.46 6.30
C ILE A 179 -35.87 -11.76 6.30
N TYR A 180 -35.90 -10.42 6.16
CA TYR A 180 -37.14 -9.65 6.16
C TYR A 180 -38.02 -9.92 4.92
N LYS A 181 -37.41 -10.01 3.73
CA LYS A 181 -38.15 -10.19 2.47
C LYS A 181 -38.51 -11.65 2.20
N ASP A 182 -37.53 -12.55 2.32
CA ASP A 182 -37.63 -13.92 1.81
C ASP A 182 -37.97 -14.91 2.91
N LYS A 183 -37.96 -14.46 4.18
CA LYS A 183 -38.17 -15.29 5.39
C LYS A 183 -37.25 -16.51 5.45
N ASN A 184 -36.12 -16.46 4.73
CA ASN A 184 -35.16 -17.53 4.63
C ASN A 184 -33.78 -16.99 5.01
N ALA A 185 -33.03 -17.75 5.81
CA ALA A 185 -31.66 -17.40 6.21
C ALA A 185 -30.61 -17.86 5.20
N ARG A 186 -31.03 -18.57 4.13
CA ARG A 186 -30.15 -18.98 3.04
C ARG A 186 -29.86 -17.76 2.17
N GLN A 187 -28.68 -17.17 2.37
CA GLN A 187 -28.14 -16.05 1.59
C GLN A 187 -27.79 -16.49 0.15
N GLU A 188 -28.78 -16.99 -0.59
CA GLU A 188 -28.59 -17.51 -1.95
C GLU A 188 -28.81 -16.42 -3.02
N GLU A 189 -29.47 -15.32 -2.69
CA GLU A 189 -29.69 -14.21 -3.61
C GLU A 189 -28.52 -13.22 -3.68
N ASP A 190 -28.32 -12.66 -4.87
CA ASP A 190 -27.33 -11.62 -5.13
C ASP A 190 -27.68 -10.33 -4.38
N VAL A 191 -26.65 -9.62 -3.90
CA VAL A 191 -26.83 -8.39 -3.12
C VAL A 191 -27.43 -7.27 -4.00
N PRO A 192 -28.56 -6.67 -3.62
CA PRO A 192 -29.15 -5.57 -4.39
C PRO A 192 -28.23 -4.34 -4.49
N ILE A 193 -28.15 -3.75 -5.68
CA ILE A 193 -27.24 -2.61 -5.99
C ILE A 193 -27.46 -1.42 -5.06
N TYR A 194 -28.70 -1.12 -4.68
CA TYR A 194 -28.99 0.02 -3.80
C TYR A 194 -28.38 -0.14 -2.40
N ILE A 195 -28.26 -1.38 -1.89
CA ILE A 195 -27.61 -1.65 -0.60
C ILE A 195 -26.10 -1.41 -0.77
N LEU A 196 -25.51 -1.88 -1.88
CA LEU A 196 -24.12 -1.64 -2.22
C LEU A 196 -23.78 -0.14 -2.28
N LEU A 197 -24.60 0.64 -3.00
CA LEU A 197 -24.45 2.09 -3.10
C LEU A 197 -24.55 2.78 -1.75
N TYR A 198 -25.47 2.34 -0.89
CA TYR A 198 -25.60 2.86 0.48
C TYR A 198 -24.30 2.67 1.27
N GLY A 199 -23.71 1.46 1.27
CA GLY A 199 -22.47 1.24 2.03
C GLY A 199 -21.26 1.96 1.43
N VAL A 200 -21.17 2.09 0.10
CA VAL A 200 -20.12 2.92 -0.54
C VAL A 200 -20.22 4.38 -0.06
N LEU A 201 -21.42 4.96 -0.08
CA LEU A 201 -21.65 6.33 0.40
C LEU A 201 -21.29 6.48 1.89
N ALA A 202 -21.70 5.53 2.73
CA ALA A 202 -21.38 5.54 4.16
C ALA A 202 -19.87 5.47 4.42
N ILE A 203 -19.14 4.61 3.69
CA ILE A 203 -17.67 4.51 3.79
C ILE A 203 -17.00 5.81 3.34
N CYS A 204 -17.44 6.42 2.23
CA CYS A 204 -16.92 7.70 1.77
C CYS A 204 -17.10 8.81 2.82
N VAL A 205 -18.28 8.88 3.46
CA VAL A 205 -18.55 9.85 4.54
C VAL A 205 -17.67 9.57 5.76
N GLY A 206 -17.49 8.30 6.16
CA GLY A 206 -16.61 7.92 7.26
C GLY A 206 -15.14 8.28 7.00
N LEU A 207 -14.65 8.03 5.78
CA LEU A 207 -13.30 8.38 5.35
C LEU A 207 -13.08 9.89 5.38
N TRP A 208 -14.05 10.67 4.88
CA TRP A 208 -13.99 12.14 4.90
C TRP A 208 -13.94 12.69 6.33
N THR A 209 -14.82 12.19 7.19
CA THR A 209 -15.00 12.76 8.54
C THR A 209 -13.91 12.34 9.54
N LEU A 210 -13.50 11.07 9.55
CA LEU A 210 -12.62 10.50 10.58
C LEU A 210 -11.34 9.88 10.02
N GLY A 211 -11.28 9.61 8.71
CA GLY A 211 -10.16 8.92 8.08
C GLY A 211 -8.81 9.64 8.23
N HIS A 212 -8.83 10.97 8.29
CA HIS A 212 -7.61 11.79 8.41
C HIS A 212 -6.74 11.42 9.63
N ARG A 213 -7.32 10.92 10.72
CA ARG A 213 -6.58 10.52 11.93
C ARG A 213 -5.74 9.27 11.71
N VAL A 214 -6.32 8.27 11.05
CA VAL A 214 -5.66 7.00 10.75
C VAL A 214 -4.60 7.20 9.67
N ILE A 215 -4.93 7.95 8.62
CA ILE A 215 -3.99 8.29 7.53
C ILE A 215 -2.75 8.96 8.09
N ARG A 216 -2.90 9.93 9.02
CA ARG A 216 -1.75 10.58 9.67
C ARG A 216 -0.95 9.61 10.55
N THR A 217 -1.62 8.74 11.29
CA THR A 217 -0.93 7.80 12.20
C THR A 217 -0.08 6.80 11.43
N VAL A 218 -0.61 6.22 10.35
CA VAL A 218 0.14 5.26 9.52
C VAL A 218 1.17 5.97 8.63
N GLY A 219 0.80 7.11 8.05
CA GLY A 219 1.59 7.81 7.04
C GLY A 219 2.77 8.62 7.57
N THR A 220 2.70 9.15 8.80
CA THR A 220 3.78 9.99 9.35
C THR A 220 4.31 9.50 10.69
N ASN A 221 3.48 8.85 11.52
CA ASN A 221 3.89 8.55 12.89
C ASN A 221 4.64 7.22 13.01
N MET A 222 4.37 6.23 12.16
CA MET A 222 4.94 4.89 12.31
C MET A 222 6.31 4.71 11.64
N SER A 223 6.48 5.22 10.43
CA SER A 223 7.71 5.19 9.62
C SER A 223 7.71 6.39 8.68
N GLU A 224 8.89 6.88 8.29
CA GLU A 224 8.98 7.81 7.17
C GLU A 224 8.67 7.07 5.87
N ILE A 225 7.71 7.59 5.10
CA ILE A 225 7.27 7.01 3.83
C ILE A 225 7.57 8.02 2.73
N ASN A 226 8.46 7.65 1.82
CA ASN A 226 8.63 8.37 0.56
C ASN A 226 7.84 7.69 -0.57
N PRO A 227 7.60 8.37 -1.70
CA PRO A 227 6.75 7.83 -2.76
C PRO A 227 7.17 6.46 -3.31
N ALA A 228 8.48 6.20 -3.44
CA ALA A 228 8.98 4.91 -3.90
C ALA A 228 8.72 3.77 -2.87
N THR A 229 8.84 4.07 -1.57
CA THR A 229 8.41 3.14 -0.51
C THR A 229 6.91 2.98 -0.44
N GLY A 230 6.14 4.06 -0.61
CA GLY A 230 4.68 4.01 -0.62
C GLY A 230 4.17 3.06 -1.70
N PHE A 231 4.68 3.19 -2.93
CA PHE A 231 4.39 2.24 -4.01
C PHE A 231 4.73 0.79 -3.62
N THR A 232 5.89 0.55 -3.01
CA THR A 232 6.32 -0.80 -2.60
C THR A 232 5.41 -1.38 -1.51
N ILE A 233 4.98 -0.54 -0.56
CA ILE A 233 4.07 -0.90 0.54
C ILE A 233 2.69 -1.28 -0.02
N GLU A 234 2.12 -0.42 -0.86
CA GLU A 234 0.81 -0.63 -1.50
C GLU A 234 0.81 -1.90 -2.34
N PHE A 235 1.83 -2.08 -3.18
CA PHE A 235 1.95 -3.25 -4.05
C PHE A 235 2.13 -4.55 -3.26
N GLY A 236 2.97 -4.54 -2.22
CA GLY A 236 3.19 -5.72 -1.36
C GLY A 236 1.94 -6.12 -0.58
N ALA A 237 1.22 -5.14 -0.04
CA ALA A 237 -0.04 -5.37 0.66
C ALA A 237 -1.11 -5.94 -0.29
N ALA A 238 -1.27 -5.35 -1.48
CA ALA A 238 -2.23 -5.78 -2.48
C ALA A 238 -1.94 -7.22 -2.98
N MET A 239 -0.68 -7.52 -3.31
CA MET A 239 -0.25 -8.86 -3.72
C MET A 239 -0.56 -9.92 -2.65
N THR A 240 -0.20 -9.65 -1.40
CA THR A 240 -0.49 -10.54 -0.27
C THR A 240 -1.99 -10.75 -0.13
N ALA A 241 -2.76 -9.68 -0.29
CA ALA A 241 -4.20 -9.74 -0.14
C ALA A 241 -4.88 -10.60 -1.21
N LEU A 242 -4.45 -10.45 -2.46
CA LEU A 242 -5.00 -11.21 -3.58
C LEU A 242 -4.64 -12.70 -3.49
N ILE A 243 -3.39 -13.03 -3.18
CA ILE A 243 -2.97 -14.43 -3.02
C ILE A 243 -3.80 -15.10 -1.93
N SER A 244 -3.99 -14.41 -0.80
CA SER A 244 -4.79 -14.93 0.31
C SER A 244 -6.26 -15.10 -0.04
N SER A 245 -6.85 -14.11 -0.72
CA SER A 245 -8.23 -14.18 -1.22
C SER A 245 -8.42 -15.37 -2.17
N LYS A 246 -7.45 -15.65 -3.05
CA LYS A 246 -7.49 -16.83 -3.93
C LYS A 246 -7.31 -18.17 -3.22
N LEU A 247 -6.64 -18.18 -2.07
CA LEU A 247 -6.60 -19.36 -1.22
C LEU A 247 -7.88 -19.54 -0.39
N GLY A 248 -8.87 -18.65 -0.54
CA GLY A 248 -10.10 -18.65 0.24
C GLY A 248 -9.88 -18.26 1.71
N LEU A 249 -8.73 -17.65 2.02
CA LEU A 249 -8.38 -17.26 3.38
C LEU A 249 -8.94 -15.87 3.69
N PRO A 250 -9.82 -15.73 4.70
CA PRO A 250 -10.27 -14.43 5.15
C PRO A 250 -9.10 -13.72 5.84
N ILE A 251 -8.68 -12.60 5.25
CA ILE A 251 -7.53 -11.83 5.72
C ILE A 251 -7.89 -10.36 5.91
N SER A 252 -7.18 -9.72 6.83
CA SER A 252 -7.29 -8.28 7.05
C SER A 252 -6.33 -7.53 6.13
N THR A 253 -6.90 -6.73 5.23
CA THR A 253 -6.16 -5.83 4.34
C THR A 253 -5.38 -4.77 5.14
N THR A 254 -5.92 -4.33 6.29
CA THR A 254 -5.20 -3.40 7.21
C THR A 254 -3.93 -4.03 7.80
N HIS A 255 -3.97 -5.33 8.14
CA HIS A 255 -2.77 -6.04 8.59
C HIS A 255 -1.74 -6.19 7.47
N CYS A 256 -2.20 -6.45 6.24
CA CYS A 256 -1.32 -6.52 5.08
C CYS A 256 -0.59 -5.19 4.84
N LEU A 257 -1.31 -4.07 4.95
CA LEU A 257 -0.74 -2.73 4.78
C LEU A 257 0.22 -2.37 5.92
N VAL A 258 -0.19 -2.48 7.17
CA VAL A 258 0.66 -2.16 8.33
C VAL A 258 1.91 -3.05 8.36
N GLY A 259 1.75 -4.34 8.07
CA GLY A 259 2.89 -5.27 7.95
C GLY A 259 3.86 -4.87 6.84
N SER A 260 3.34 -4.44 5.69
CA SER A 260 4.17 -3.95 4.58
C SER A 260 4.93 -2.66 4.94
N VAL A 261 4.28 -1.72 5.66
CA VAL A 261 4.95 -0.49 6.14
C VAL A 261 6.08 -0.86 7.12
N VAL A 262 5.83 -1.75 8.08
CA VAL A 262 6.87 -2.19 9.03
C VAL A 262 8.01 -2.88 8.31
N ALA A 263 7.72 -3.81 7.39
CA ALA A 263 8.76 -4.52 6.64
C ALA A 263 9.63 -3.56 5.82
N VAL A 264 9.03 -2.62 5.09
CA VAL A 264 9.76 -1.62 4.30
C VAL A 264 10.51 -0.65 5.21
N GLY A 265 9.93 -0.25 6.33
CA GLY A 265 10.55 0.60 7.34
C GLY A 265 11.80 -0.05 7.95
N VAL A 266 11.77 -1.34 8.29
CA VAL A 266 12.93 -2.06 8.85
C VAL A 266 14.07 -2.12 7.83
N VAL A 267 13.72 -2.38 6.57
CA VAL A 267 14.69 -2.57 5.49
C VAL A 267 15.33 -1.24 5.07
N LYS A 268 14.55 -0.16 4.99
CA LYS A 268 14.99 1.11 4.38
C LYS A 268 15.25 2.25 5.38
N SER A 269 14.49 2.34 6.48
CA SER A 269 14.47 3.56 7.30
C SER A 269 15.82 3.82 7.97
N ARG A 270 16.27 5.09 7.89
CA ARG A 270 17.39 5.62 8.66
C ARG A 270 17.02 5.79 10.13
N GLU A 271 15.80 6.27 10.39
CA GLU A 271 15.25 6.38 11.73
C GLU A 271 14.61 5.05 12.17
N SER A 272 14.81 4.70 13.44
CA SER A 272 14.18 3.53 14.04
C SER A 272 12.66 3.65 13.99
N ILE A 273 11.98 2.65 13.42
CA ILE A 273 10.51 2.49 13.50
C ILE A 273 10.05 2.73 14.93
N LYS A 274 8.97 3.50 15.10
CA LYS A 274 8.39 3.75 16.42
C LYS A 274 7.64 2.51 16.91
N TRP A 275 8.39 1.55 17.45
CA TRP A 275 7.88 0.27 17.96
C TRP A 275 6.76 0.39 19.00
N SER A 276 6.76 1.48 19.79
CA SER A 276 5.67 1.77 20.73
C SER A 276 4.32 1.94 20.03
N ILE A 277 4.29 2.64 18.88
CA ILE A 277 3.07 2.86 18.10
C ILE A 277 2.61 1.55 17.46
N PHE A 278 3.54 0.80 16.87
CA PHE A 278 3.22 -0.50 16.30
C PHE A 278 2.63 -1.46 17.35
N ARG A 279 3.24 -1.53 18.54
CA ARG A 279 2.72 -2.32 19.66
C ARG A 279 1.31 -1.90 20.05
N ASN A 280 1.04 -0.59 20.13
CA ASN A 280 -0.30 -0.08 20.47
C ASN A 280 -1.35 -0.47 19.41
N ILE A 281 -0.96 -0.49 18.13
CA ILE A 281 -1.82 -0.97 17.03
C ILE A 281 -2.11 -2.47 17.18
N VAL A 282 -1.10 -3.29 17.48
CA VAL A 282 -1.30 -4.74 17.70
C VAL A 282 -2.21 -5.00 18.89
N ILE A 283 -2.02 -4.28 19.99
CA ILE A 283 -2.89 -4.37 21.17
C ILE A 283 -4.33 -4.00 20.80
N SER A 284 -4.54 -2.94 20.00
CA SER A 284 -5.89 -2.55 19.60
C SER A 284 -6.58 -3.63 18.76
N TRP A 285 -5.88 -4.32 17.87
CA TRP A 285 -6.45 -5.44 17.10
C TRP A 285 -6.90 -6.59 17.99
N VAL A 286 -6.07 -6.98 18.96
CA VAL A 286 -6.39 -8.06 19.91
C VAL A 286 -7.58 -7.68 20.79
N VAL A 287 -7.65 -6.43 21.25
CA VAL A 287 -8.72 -5.93 22.11
C VAL A 287 -10.04 -5.73 21.35
N THR A 288 -9.98 -5.37 20.06
CA THR A 288 -11.17 -5.08 19.26
C THR A 288 -12.08 -6.31 19.13
N LEU A 289 -11.51 -7.50 18.96
CA LEU A 289 -12.28 -8.76 18.81
C LEU A 289 -13.16 -9.11 20.03
N PRO A 290 -12.63 -9.24 21.26
CA PRO A 290 -13.45 -9.56 22.42
C PRO A 290 -14.43 -8.43 22.76
N VAL A 291 -14.03 -7.16 22.61
CA VAL A 291 -14.92 -6.03 22.88
C VAL A 291 -16.10 -6.02 21.92
N ALA A 292 -15.86 -6.19 20.61
CA ALA A 292 -16.93 -6.27 19.62
C ALA A 292 -17.86 -7.48 19.87
N GLY A 293 -17.29 -8.64 20.21
CA GLY A 293 -18.05 -9.84 20.54
C GLY A 293 -18.92 -9.67 21.79
N LEU A 294 -18.38 -9.08 22.86
CA LEU A 294 -19.12 -8.81 24.10
C LEU A 294 -20.25 -7.80 23.90
N ILE A 295 -19.99 -6.72 23.15
CA ILE A 295 -21.02 -5.72 22.82
C ILE A 295 -22.14 -6.38 22.00
N SER A 296 -21.78 -7.17 20.98
CA SER A 296 -22.75 -7.88 20.14
C SER A 296 -23.60 -8.87 20.96
N ALA A 297 -22.97 -9.68 21.82
CA ALA A 297 -23.65 -10.63 22.70
C ALA A 297 -24.56 -9.92 23.70
N GLY A 298 -24.10 -8.81 24.29
CA GLY A 298 -24.88 -7.99 25.21
C GLY A 298 -26.12 -7.40 24.55
N MET A 299 -25.97 -6.83 23.34
CA MET A 299 -27.10 -6.31 22.58
C MET A 299 -28.10 -7.41 22.22
N MET A 300 -27.63 -8.59 21.81
CA MET A 300 -28.50 -9.73 21.50
C MET A 300 -29.26 -10.22 22.74
N LEU A 301 -28.60 -10.28 23.90
CA LEU A 301 -29.24 -10.66 25.16
C LEU A 301 -30.32 -9.65 25.57
N LEU A 302 -30.05 -8.34 25.44
CA LEU A 302 -31.03 -7.29 25.69
C LEU A 302 -32.25 -7.42 24.76
N LEU A 303 -32.03 -7.65 23.46
CA LEU A 303 -33.12 -7.86 22.51
C LEU A 303 -33.94 -9.11 22.86
N LYS A 304 -33.29 -10.20 23.25
CA LYS A 304 -33.98 -11.45 23.64
C LYS A 304 -34.79 -11.30 24.94
N LEU A 305 -34.40 -10.40 25.84
CA LEU A 305 -35.16 -10.11 27.06
C LEU A 305 -36.32 -9.14 26.81
N ALA A 306 -36.24 -8.33 25.75
CA ALA A 306 -37.25 -7.33 25.41
C ALA A 306 -38.37 -7.87 24.49
N LEU A 307 -38.11 -8.95 23.75
CA LEU A 307 -39.06 -9.69 22.89
C LEU A 307 -39.66 -10.89 23.65
#